data_AF-A0A6A5H296-F1
#
_entry.id   AF-A0A6A5H296-F1
#
_cell.length_a   1.000
_cell.length_b   1.000
_cell.length_c   1.000
_cell.angle_alpha   90.00
_cell.angle_beta   90.00
_cell.angle_gamma   90.00
#
_symmetry.space_group_name_H-M   'P 1'
#
loop_
_entity.id
_entity.type
_entity.pdbx_description
1 polymer ?
#
loop_
_entity_poly.entity_id
_entity_poly.type
_entity_poly.pdbx_seq_one_letter_code
_entity_poly.pdbx_strand_id
1 'polypeptide(L)'
;MEILHHDRVDEILVSSNDLYPPESMQQLINGLEIRDLYFSEGNSDVDAMIYLNAIKPTRSFFLDGSPLFVWNHTKMSQFFIQSLDHIIIEEASLLNLDDLLLMNISEIQIVTTRMTGKDFNRFLKHWIAGSNPRLKYLSVGGQSKTDDGEEFAMELLHGINYRKMADGEKMTCVICMGTSEERTETISGGSYIRRKDGTKAIVYSEDTWFQFILQEFMSI
;
A
#
# COMPACT_ATOMS: atom_id res chain seq x y z
N MET A 1 -21.10 -28.58 14.90
CA MET A 1 -20.56 -27.47 14.12
C MET A 1 -21.34 -26.23 14.54
N GLU A 2 -20.83 -25.49 15.52
CA GLU A 2 -21.28 -24.11 15.74
C GLU A 2 -20.62 -23.28 14.64
N ILE A 3 -21.42 -22.99 13.61
CA ILE A 3 -21.07 -22.10 12.52
C ILE A 3 -21.07 -20.70 13.14
N LEU A 4 -19.94 -20.01 13.05
CA LEU A 4 -19.70 -18.67 13.56
C LEU A 4 -20.95 -17.79 13.41
N HIS A 5 -21.53 -17.31 14.52
CA HIS A 5 -22.70 -16.42 14.54
C HIS A 5 -22.38 -14.97 14.11
N HIS A 6 -21.27 -14.78 13.41
CA HIS A 6 -20.78 -13.48 12.98
C HIS A 6 -20.85 -13.41 11.46
N ASP A 7 -21.35 -12.29 10.93
CA ASP A 7 -21.41 -11.95 9.51
C ASP A 7 -20.04 -11.56 8.92
N ARG A 8 -19.02 -11.48 9.78
CA ARG A 8 -17.67 -11.03 9.44
C ARG A 8 -16.59 -11.78 10.22
N VAL A 9 -15.39 -11.79 9.65
CA VAL A 9 -14.14 -12.17 10.31
C VAL A 9 -13.21 -10.96 10.25
N ASP A 10 -12.76 -10.50 11.42
CA ASP A 10 -11.87 -9.33 11.49
C ASP A 10 -10.46 -9.68 10.98
N GLU A 11 -9.92 -10.86 11.30
CA GLU A 11 -8.55 -11.23 10.94
C GLU A 11 -8.43 -12.72 10.57
N ILE A 12 -7.70 -13.01 9.48
CA ILE A 12 -7.24 -14.35 9.10
C ILE A 12 -5.72 -14.32 8.95
N LEU A 13 -5.05 -15.20 9.69
CA LEU A 13 -3.62 -15.48 9.52
C LEU A 13 -3.45 -16.79 8.74
N VAL A 14 -2.64 -16.75 7.68
CA VAL A 14 -2.26 -17.91 6.86
C VAL A 14 -0.77 -18.15 7.00
N SER A 15 -0.42 -19.27 7.62
CA SER A 15 0.96 -19.70 7.82
C SER A 15 1.32 -20.87 6.91
N SER A 16 2.60 -20.98 6.54
CA SER A 16 3.14 -22.11 5.78
C SER A 16 2.97 -23.47 6.47
N ASN A 17 2.77 -23.46 7.80
CA ASN A 17 2.49 -24.66 8.59
C ASN A 17 0.99 -25.00 8.67
N ASP A 18 0.11 -24.20 8.06
CA ASP A 18 -1.33 -24.46 8.11
C ASP A 18 -1.65 -25.68 7.24
N LEU A 19 -2.05 -26.76 7.93
CA LEU A 19 -2.49 -28.02 7.32
C LEU A 19 -3.90 -27.93 6.68
N TYR A 20 -4.49 -26.74 6.61
CA TYR A 20 -5.86 -26.56 6.13
C TYR A 20 -5.88 -26.43 4.61
N PRO A 21 -6.57 -27.34 3.89
CA PRO A 21 -6.76 -27.17 2.46
C PRO A 21 -7.49 -25.85 2.17
N PRO A 22 -7.06 -25.08 1.16
CA PRO A 22 -7.70 -23.84 0.75
C PRO A 22 -9.21 -23.97 0.52
N GLU A 23 -9.66 -25.12 0.02
CA GLU A 23 -11.08 -25.42 -0.23
C GLU A 23 -11.88 -25.50 1.07
N SER A 24 -11.28 -26.04 2.14
CA SER A 24 -11.91 -26.11 3.46
C SER A 24 -12.03 -24.73 4.07
N MET A 25 -11.01 -23.88 3.92
CA MET A 25 -11.08 -22.50 4.37
C MET A 25 -12.12 -21.71 3.58
N GLN A 26 -12.17 -21.87 2.25
CA GLN A 26 -13.18 -21.24 1.41
C GLN A 26 -14.60 -21.60 1.85
N GLN A 27 -14.87 -22.87 2.15
CA GLN A 27 -16.18 -23.30 2.64
C GLN A 27 -16.53 -22.69 3.99
N LEU A 28 -15.55 -22.58 4.89
CA LEU A 28 -15.75 -22.05 6.24
C LEU A 28 -16.09 -20.56 6.23
N ILE A 29 -15.44 -19.78 5.36
CA ILE A 29 -15.57 -18.33 5.30
C ILE A 29 -16.58 -17.84 4.25
N ASN A 30 -17.20 -18.77 3.52
CA ASN A 30 -18.13 -18.43 2.46
C ASN A 30 -19.31 -17.60 3.00
N GLY A 31 -19.51 -16.40 2.43
CA GLY A 31 -20.55 -15.48 2.84
C GLY A 31 -20.19 -14.58 4.03
N LEU A 32 -18.96 -14.66 4.55
CA LEU A 32 -18.45 -13.75 5.58
C LEU A 32 -17.66 -12.60 4.93
N GLU A 33 -17.79 -11.41 5.48
CA GLU A 33 -16.89 -10.30 5.16
C GLU A 33 -15.53 -10.55 5.83
N ILE A 34 -14.45 -10.61 5.04
CA ILE A 34 -13.09 -10.81 5.56
C ILE A 34 -12.33 -9.50 5.49
N ARG A 35 -12.07 -8.92 6.66
CA ARG A 35 -11.46 -7.59 6.74
C ARG A 35 -9.96 -7.68 6.49
N ASP A 36 -9.23 -8.39 7.33
CA ASP A 36 -7.77 -8.36 7.29
C ASP A 36 -7.21 -9.78 7.03
N LEU A 37 -6.35 -9.91 6.01
CA LEU A 37 -5.67 -11.15 5.65
C LEU A 37 -4.15 -10.99 5.77
N TYR A 38 -3.54 -11.84 6.58
CA TYR A 38 -2.11 -11.86 6.86
C TYR A 38 -1.49 -13.16 6.37
N PHE A 39 -0.44 -13.08 5.58
CA PHE A 39 0.43 -14.23 5.31
C PHE A 39 1.65 -14.13 6.20
N SER A 40 1.94 -15.16 7.00
CA SER A 40 3.19 -15.23 7.76
C SER A 40 4.35 -15.72 6.89
N GLU A 41 5.57 -15.56 7.40
CA GLU A 41 6.78 -16.16 6.83
C GLU A 41 6.59 -17.62 6.40
N GLY A 42 7.16 -17.95 5.23
CA GLY A 42 7.29 -19.30 4.68
C GLY A 42 6.30 -19.66 3.57
N ASN A 43 5.33 -18.80 3.23
CA ASN A 43 4.42 -19.07 2.12
C ASN A 43 5.09 -18.81 0.77
N SER A 44 4.97 -19.74 -0.18
CA SER A 44 5.38 -19.50 -1.57
C SER A 44 4.42 -18.55 -2.29
N ASP A 45 4.82 -17.98 -3.42
CA ASP A 45 3.92 -17.20 -4.28
C ASP A 45 2.71 -18.01 -4.75
N VAL A 46 2.91 -19.32 -4.99
CA VAL A 46 1.85 -20.24 -5.40
C VAL A 46 0.83 -20.40 -4.28
N ASP A 47 1.27 -20.68 -3.06
CA ASP A 47 0.38 -20.87 -1.90
C ASP A 47 -0.37 -19.58 -1.58
N ALA A 48 0.35 -18.45 -1.54
CA ALA A 48 -0.25 -17.14 -1.32
C ALA A 48 -1.36 -16.85 -2.33
N MET A 49 -1.12 -17.10 -3.62
CA MET A 49 -2.13 -16.88 -4.66
C MET A 49 -3.33 -17.83 -4.54
N ILE A 50 -3.14 -19.07 -4.10
CA ILE A 50 -4.26 -20.01 -3.89
C ILE A 50 -5.17 -19.47 -2.77
N TYR A 51 -4.59 -19.08 -1.64
CA TYR A 51 -5.34 -18.53 -0.51
C TYR A 51 -5.97 -17.17 -0.82
N LEU A 52 -5.27 -16.29 -1.53
CA LEU A 52 -5.83 -15.01 -1.99
C LEU A 52 -7.08 -15.20 -2.87
N ASN A 53 -7.06 -16.20 -3.76
CA ASN A 53 -8.20 -16.53 -4.60
C ASN A 53 -9.36 -17.18 -3.83
N ALA A 54 -9.05 -17.93 -2.77
CA ALA A 54 -10.04 -18.58 -1.92
C ALA A 54 -10.73 -17.58 -0.97
N ILE A 55 -9.96 -16.69 -0.36
CA ILE A 55 -10.40 -15.80 0.73
C ILE A 55 -10.98 -14.49 0.19
N LYS A 56 -10.30 -13.84 -0.76
CA LYS A 56 -10.68 -12.54 -1.34
C LYS A 56 -11.03 -11.48 -0.27
N PRO A 57 -10.02 -10.97 0.47
CA PRO A 57 -10.26 -9.96 1.49
C PRO A 57 -10.91 -8.71 0.89
N THR A 58 -11.80 -8.07 1.64
CA THR A 58 -12.55 -6.90 1.18
C THR A 58 -11.95 -5.57 1.65
N ARG A 59 -10.99 -5.60 2.59
CA ARG A 59 -10.49 -4.39 3.24
C ARG A 59 -8.96 -4.28 3.26
N SER A 60 -8.26 -5.14 3.98
CA SER A 60 -6.81 -5.06 4.16
C SER A 60 -6.09 -6.35 3.79
N PHE A 61 -4.89 -6.20 3.24
CA PHE A 61 -4.01 -7.31 2.90
C PHE A 61 -2.59 -7.05 3.39
N PHE A 62 -2.01 -7.99 4.11
CA PHE A 62 -0.63 -7.94 4.58
C PHE A 62 0.17 -9.08 3.96
N LEU A 63 1.23 -8.72 3.24
CA LEU A 63 2.17 -9.64 2.62
C LEU A 63 3.53 -9.51 3.28
N ASP A 64 3.85 -10.51 4.10
CA ASP A 64 5.18 -10.72 4.68
C ASP A 64 6.21 -11.07 3.60
N GLY A 65 7.42 -10.59 3.76
CA GLY A 65 8.55 -10.72 2.85
C GLY A 65 9.18 -12.10 2.86
N SER A 66 8.38 -13.16 2.75
CA SER A 66 8.90 -14.52 2.76
C SER A 66 9.92 -14.72 1.63
N PRO A 67 11.10 -15.32 1.88
CA PRO A 67 12.09 -15.61 0.84
C PRO A 67 11.58 -16.55 -0.26
N LEU A 68 10.49 -17.27 0.00
CA LEU A 68 9.83 -18.18 -0.95
C LEU A 68 8.82 -17.45 -1.84
N PHE A 69 8.43 -16.22 -1.48
CA PHE A 69 7.50 -15.43 -2.25
C PHE A 69 8.24 -14.74 -3.41
N VAL A 70 7.97 -15.20 -4.63
CA VAL A 70 8.47 -14.57 -5.86
C VAL A 70 7.35 -13.75 -6.49
N TRP A 71 7.55 -12.44 -6.59
CA TRP A 71 6.56 -11.54 -7.18
C TRP A 71 6.24 -11.92 -8.64
N ASN A 72 4.99 -12.30 -8.89
CA ASN A 72 4.51 -12.64 -10.23
C ASN A 72 3.56 -11.54 -10.74
N HIS A 73 4.08 -10.65 -11.60
CA HIS A 73 3.35 -9.50 -12.15
C HIS A 73 1.96 -9.86 -12.73
N THR A 74 1.85 -10.99 -13.43
CA THR A 74 0.58 -11.39 -14.08
C THR A 74 -0.45 -11.85 -13.06
N LYS A 75 -0.04 -12.63 -12.06
CA LYS A 75 -0.94 -13.13 -11.01
C LYS A 75 -1.32 -12.02 -10.02
N MET A 76 -0.34 -11.22 -9.62
CA MET A 76 -0.54 -10.15 -8.64
C MET A 76 -1.40 -9.01 -9.20
N SER A 77 -1.24 -8.66 -10.48
CA SER A 77 -2.10 -7.64 -11.10
C SER A 77 -3.59 -8.03 -11.09
N GLN A 78 -3.92 -9.31 -11.26
CA GLN A 78 -5.31 -9.78 -11.14
C GLN A 78 -5.89 -9.57 -9.73
N PHE A 79 -5.03 -9.64 -8.71
CA PHE A 79 -5.42 -9.42 -7.33
C PHE A 79 -5.62 -7.93 -7.02
N PHE A 80 -4.73 -7.06 -7.47
CA PHE A 80 -4.82 -5.61 -7.19
C PHE A 80 -5.93 -4.87 -7.94
N ILE A 81 -6.62 -5.54 -8.87
CA ILE A 81 -7.87 -5.06 -9.46
C ILE A 81 -9.04 -5.15 -8.47
N GLN A 82 -8.94 -5.99 -7.43
CA GLN A 82 -9.96 -6.10 -6.39
C GLN A 82 -10.02 -4.83 -5.54
N SER A 83 -11.19 -4.51 -4.99
CA SER A 83 -11.43 -3.29 -4.21
C SER A 83 -10.87 -3.41 -2.79
N LEU A 84 -9.54 -3.47 -2.66
CA LEU A 84 -8.87 -3.37 -1.37
C LEU A 84 -8.79 -1.90 -0.95
N ASP A 85 -8.85 -1.66 0.35
CA ASP A 85 -8.64 -0.34 0.94
C ASP A 85 -7.19 -0.18 1.38
N HIS A 86 -6.56 -1.24 1.89
CA HIS A 86 -5.21 -1.17 2.43
C HIS A 86 -4.35 -2.36 2.04
N ILE A 87 -3.07 -2.10 1.76
CA ILE A 87 -2.06 -3.13 1.57
C ILE A 87 -0.75 -2.78 2.27
N ILE A 88 -0.13 -3.76 2.91
CA ILE A 88 1.26 -3.69 3.36
C ILE A 88 2.05 -4.80 2.65
N ILE A 89 3.22 -4.43 2.11
CA ILE A 89 4.18 -5.36 1.51
C ILE A 89 5.53 -5.13 2.18
N GLU A 90 6.05 -6.13 2.89
CA GLU A 90 7.34 -5.97 3.58
C GLU A 90 8.53 -5.95 2.60
N GLU A 91 8.59 -6.92 1.68
CA GLU A 91 9.67 -7.06 0.70
C GLU A 91 9.13 -7.02 -0.73
N ALA A 92 9.40 -5.92 -1.42
CA ALA A 92 8.90 -5.63 -2.76
C ALA A 92 10.04 -5.41 -3.77
N SER A 93 11.17 -6.09 -3.64
CA SER A 93 12.34 -5.96 -4.53
C SER A 93 12.08 -6.25 -6.00
N LEU A 94 11.03 -7.01 -6.32
CA LEU A 94 10.62 -7.35 -7.69
C LEU A 94 9.43 -6.52 -8.18
N LEU A 95 8.78 -5.74 -7.30
CA LEU A 95 7.69 -4.85 -7.67
C LEU A 95 8.24 -3.70 -8.51
N ASN A 96 7.58 -3.41 -9.63
CA ASN A 96 7.95 -2.31 -10.52
C ASN A 96 6.86 -1.22 -10.59
N LEU A 97 7.16 -0.14 -11.31
CA LEU A 97 6.24 0.99 -11.49
C LEU A 97 4.88 0.58 -12.09
N ASP A 98 4.86 -0.34 -13.05
CA ASP A 98 3.61 -0.75 -13.69
C ASP A 98 2.72 -1.51 -12.70
N ASP A 99 3.30 -2.34 -11.83
CA ASP A 99 2.58 -3.00 -10.74
C ASP A 99 1.96 -1.97 -9.79
N LEU A 100 2.75 -0.97 -9.37
CA LEU A 100 2.27 0.10 -8.48
C LEU A 100 1.13 0.92 -9.11
N LEU A 101 1.22 1.21 -10.42
CA LEU A 101 0.16 1.91 -11.14
C LEU A 101 -1.12 1.08 -11.26
N LEU A 102 -1.02 -0.24 -11.31
CA LEU A 102 -2.17 -1.15 -11.31
C LEU A 102 -2.84 -1.26 -9.94
N MET A 103 -2.15 -0.93 -8.84
CA MET A 103 -2.72 -0.89 -7.49
C MET A 103 -3.67 0.29 -7.29
N ASN A 104 -4.96 0.10 -7.62
CA ASN A 104 -5.99 1.10 -7.34
C ASN A 104 -6.53 0.97 -5.91
N ILE A 105 -5.62 1.02 -4.94
CA ILE A 105 -5.83 0.83 -3.50
C ILE A 105 -5.81 2.20 -2.80
N SER A 106 -6.53 2.35 -1.70
CA SER A 106 -6.60 3.62 -0.96
C SER A 106 -5.31 3.91 -0.18
N GLU A 107 -4.77 2.91 0.52
CA GLU A 107 -3.59 3.04 1.36
C GLU A 107 -2.58 1.93 1.02
N ILE A 108 -1.35 2.31 0.66
CA ILE A 108 -0.29 1.38 0.28
C ILE A 108 0.93 1.62 1.18
N GLN A 109 1.46 0.56 1.77
CA GLN A 109 2.73 0.59 2.49
C GLN A 109 3.69 -0.44 1.90
N ILE A 110 4.87 0.00 1.52
CA ILE A 110 5.94 -0.87 1.01
C ILE A 110 7.15 -0.64 1.91
N VAL A 111 7.54 -1.63 2.71
CA VAL A 111 8.62 -1.45 3.70
C VAL A 111 9.98 -1.42 3.02
N THR A 112 10.20 -2.31 2.05
CA THR A 112 11.44 -2.34 1.27
C THR A 112 11.17 -2.54 -0.22
N THR A 113 11.86 -1.76 -1.07
CA THR A 113 11.79 -1.90 -2.52
C THR A 113 13.11 -1.50 -3.19
N ARG A 114 13.27 -1.94 -4.45
CA ARG A 114 14.35 -1.52 -5.35
C ARG A 114 13.96 -0.35 -6.27
N MET A 115 12.71 0.11 -6.19
CA MET A 115 12.26 1.29 -6.94
C MET A 115 13.04 2.54 -6.51
N THR A 116 13.32 3.40 -7.47
CA THR A 116 14.15 4.59 -7.31
C THR A 116 13.32 5.87 -7.24
N GLY A 117 13.96 7.00 -6.87
CA GLY A 117 13.33 8.33 -6.92
C GLY A 117 12.75 8.65 -8.30
N LYS A 118 13.38 8.19 -9.39
CA LYS A 118 12.86 8.29 -10.76
C LYS A 118 11.58 7.51 -10.99
N ASP A 119 11.45 6.32 -10.41
CA ASP A 119 10.24 5.51 -10.55
C ASP A 119 9.07 6.19 -9.81
N PHE A 120 9.31 6.70 -8.60
CA PHE A 120 8.30 7.46 -7.86
C PHE A 120 7.97 8.80 -8.52
N ASN A 121 8.94 9.49 -9.13
CA ASN A 121 8.68 10.68 -9.93
C ASN A 121 7.72 10.38 -11.09
N ARG A 122 7.93 9.26 -11.80
CA ARG A 122 7.03 8.82 -12.86
C ARG A 122 5.65 8.49 -12.31
N PHE A 123 5.58 7.77 -11.19
CA PHE A 123 4.32 7.50 -10.48
C PHE A 123 3.56 8.79 -10.14
N LEU A 124 4.22 9.77 -9.51
CA LEU A 124 3.61 11.06 -9.18
C LEU A 124 3.11 11.80 -10.41
N LYS A 125 3.84 11.76 -11.53
CA LYS A 125 3.38 12.34 -12.81
C LYS A 125 2.12 11.66 -13.33
N HIS A 126 2.02 10.34 -13.23
CA HIS A 126 0.81 9.60 -13.56
C HIS A 126 -0.36 9.96 -12.63
N TRP A 127 -0.12 10.04 -11.32
CA TRP A 127 -1.13 10.46 -10.35
C TRP A 127 -1.62 11.90 -10.65
N ILE A 128 -0.71 12.84 -10.93
CA ILE A 128 -1.04 14.21 -11.35
C ILE A 128 -1.91 14.21 -12.61
N ALA A 129 -1.65 13.29 -13.54
CA ALA A 129 -2.42 13.08 -14.75
C ALA A 129 -3.75 12.33 -14.53
N GLY A 130 -4.07 11.90 -13.31
CA GLY A 130 -5.35 11.30 -12.93
C GLY A 130 -5.34 9.80 -12.65
N SER A 131 -4.17 9.13 -12.63
CA SER A 131 -4.08 7.72 -12.22
C SER A 131 -4.34 7.52 -10.73
N ASN A 132 -4.65 6.27 -10.34
CA ASN A 132 -4.86 5.83 -8.96
C ASN A 132 -5.81 6.76 -8.18
N PRO A 133 -7.07 6.97 -8.64
CA PRO A 133 -7.97 7.95 -8.07
C PRO A 133 -8.37 7.66 -6.62
N ARG A 134 -8.28 6.40 -6.18
CA ARG A 134 -8.56 5.99 -4.80
C ARG A 134 -7.41 6.28 -3.83
N LEU A 135 -6.19 6.52 -4.32
CA LEU A 135 -5.02 6.64 -3.48
C LEU A 135 -5.10 7.84 -2.54
N LYS A 136 -5.10 7.55 -1.25
CA LYS A 136 -5.05 8.49 -0.14
C LYS A 136 -3.69 8.52 0.55
N TYR A 137 -3.03 7.37 0.64
CA TYR A 137 -1.76 7.23 1.36
C TYR A 137 -0.84 6.25 0.63
N LEU A 138 0.42 6.64 0.46
CA LEU A 138 1.49 5.77 -0.01
C LEU A 138 2.73 6.02 0.86
N SER A 139 3.21 4.99 1.54
CA SER A 139 4.48 5.00 2.26
C SER A 139 5.40 3.99 1.63
N VAL A 140 6.63 4.40 1.35
CA VAL A 140 7.64 3.52 0.76
C VAL A 140 8.96 3.69 1.49
N GLY A 141 9.51 2.57 1.96
CA GLY A 141 10.90 2.47 2.36
C GLY A 141 11.79 2.01 1.21
N GLY A 142 12.77 2.85 0.85
CA GLY A 142 13.78 2.52 -0.14
C GLY A 142 14.96 1.79 0.50
N GLN A 143 15.41 0.71 -0.14
CA GLN A 143 16.81 0.28 -0.04
C GLN A 143 17.63 1.15 -1.00
N SER A 144 17.79 2.45 -0.70
CA SER A 144 18.71 3.25 -1.51
C SER A 144 20.12 2.71 -1.31
N LYS A 145 20.83 2.43 -2.41
CA LYS A 145 22.28 2.14 -2.39
C LYS A 145 23.11 3.41 -2.23
N THR A 146 22.50 4.57 -2.36
CA THR A 146 23.11 5.87 -2.15
C THR A 146 22.54 6.46 -0.86
N ASP A 147 23.40 6.64 0.15
CA ASP A 147 23.06 7.25 1.45
C ASP A 147 22.72 8.76 1.33
N ASP A 148 22.30 9.23 0.15
CA ASP A 148 22.04 10.64 -0.12
C ASP A 148 20.54 10.89 -0.33
N GLY A 149 19.83 11.11 0.77
CA GLY A 149 18.40 11.44 0.74
C GLY A 149 18.08 12.75 0.02
N GLU A 150 19.06 13.66 -0.14
CA GLU A 150 18.86 14.88 -0.91
C GLU A 150 18.73 14.58 -2.41
N GLU A 151 19.57 13.68 -2.95
CA GLU A 151 19.50 13.23 -4.34
C GLU A 151 18.14 12.58 -4.62
N PHE A 152 17.68 11.70 -3.74
CA PHE A 152 16.38 11.04 -3.87
C PHE A 152 15.24 12.05 -3.91
N ALA A 153 15.23 13.04 -3.00
CA ALA A 153 14.21 14.09 -2.98
C ALA A 153 14.25 14.97 -4.24
N MET A 154 15.45 15.26 -4.78
CA MET A 154 15.61 16.00 -6.04
C MET A 154 15.03 15.23 -7.23
N GLU A 155 15.30 13.92 -7.34
CA GLU A 155 14.76 13.08 -8.40
C GLU A 155 13.24 12.96 -8.31
N LEU A 156 12.72 12.75 -7.10
CA LEU A 156 11.30 12.54 -6.82
C LEU A 156 10.41 13.67 -7.35
N LEU A 157 10.81 14.93 -7.16
CA LEU A 157 10.03 16.10 -7.55
C LEU A 157 10.49 16.73 -8.88
N HIS A 158 11.43 16.09 -9.58
CA HIS A 158 11.99 16.63 -10.82
C HIS A 158 10.90 16.84 -11.91
N GLY A 159 10.78 18.09 -12.36
CA GLY A 159 9.80 18.48 -13.39
C GLY A 159 8.34 18.44 -12.92
N ILE A 160 8.08 18.41 -11.61
CA ILE A 160 6.75 18.56 -11.02
C ILE A 160 6.61 19.99 -10.48
N ASN A 161 5.45 20.62 -10.69
CA ASN A 161 5.15 21.88 -10.04
C ASN A 161 4.70 21.62 -8.61
N TYR A 162 5.43 22.14 -7.62
CA TYR A 162 5.14 21.96 -6.21
C TYR A 162 5.35 23.26 -5.41
N ARG A 163 4.70 23.34 -4.25
CA ARG A 163 4.93 24.37 -3.23
C ARG A 163 5.52 23.70 -2.00
N LYS A 164 6.70 24.11 -1.53
CA LYS A 164 7.22 23.63 -0.25
C LYS A 164 6.35 24.13 0.90
N MET A 165 6.15 23.28 1.91
CA MET A 165 5.57 23.69 3.18
C MET A 165 6.46 24.76 3.83
N ALA A 166 5.85 25.83 4.35
CA ALA A 166 6.61 26.90 5.00
C ALA A 166 7.08 26.49 6.40
N ASP A 167 8.12 27.15 6.91
CA ASP A 167 8.58 26.91 8.28
C ASP A 167 7.44 27.21 9.29
N GLY A 168 7.18 26.25 10.17
CA GLY A 168 6.09 26.32 11.15
C GLY A 168 4.69 26.00 10.60
N GLU A 169 4.54 25.83 9.29
CA GLU A 169 3.33 25.23 8.71
C GLU A 169 3.29 23.74 9.10
N LYS A 170 2.11 23.26 9.48
CA LYS A 170 1.86 21.86 9.83
C LYS A 170 0.61 21.38 9.11
N MET A 171 0.63 20.14 8.67
CA MET A 171 -0.56 19.47 8.16
C MET A 171 -0.94 18.34 9.10
N THR A 172 -2.22 18.27 9.44
CA THR A 172 -2.81 17.14 10.14
C THR A 172 -3.46 16.22 9.12
N CYS A 173 -3.01 14.98 9.04
CA CYS A 173 -3.57 13.97 8.14
C CYS A 173 -4.19 12.83 8.93
N VAL A 174 -5.23 12.23 8.35
CA VAL A 174 -5.89 11.03 8.87
C VAL A 174 -5.39 9.84 8.07
N ILE A 175 -4.84 8.85 8.74
CA ILE A 175 -4.32 7.61 8.14
C ILE A 175 -4.94 6.44 8.92
N CYS A 176 -5.49 5.45 8.23
CA CYS A 176 -6.08 4.28 8.89
C CYS A 176 -5.07 3.15 9.12
N MET A 177 -4.02 3.06 8.28
CA MET A 177 -2.98 2.03 8.33
C MET A 177 -3.56 0.61 8.40
N GLY A 178 -4.69 0.37 7.72
CA GLY A 178 -5.43 -0.91 7.76
C GLY A 178 -6.26 -1.16 9.00
N THR A 179 -6.11 -0.38 10.06
CA THR A 179 -6.92 -0.53 11.26
C THR A 179 -8.27 0.16 11.10
N SER A 180 -9.28 -0.22 11.91
CA SER A 180 -10.54 0.54 11.97
C SER A 180 -10.40 1.90 12.66
N GLU A 181 -9.24 2.17 13.25
CA GLU A 181 -9.00 3.37 14.03
C GLU A 181 -8.23 4.39 13.17
N GLU A 182 -8.85 5.55 12.97
CA GLU A 182 -8.21 6.69 12.35
C GLU A 182 -7.08 7.20 13.26
N ARG A 183 -5.85 7.22 12.73
CA ARG A 183 -4.71 7.88 13.38
C ARG A 183 -4.49 9.23 12.76
N THR A 184 -4.26 10.20 13.63
CA THR A 184 -3.94 11.56 13.22
C THR A 184 -2.44 11.77 13.29
N GLU A 185 -1.81 11.99 12.15
CA GLU A 185 -0.39 12.34 12.08
C GLU A 185 -0.20 13.81 11.73
N THR A 186 0.70 14.47 12.46
CA THR A 186 1.08 15.85 12.21
C THR A 186 2.41 15.87 11.50
N ILE A 187 2.40 16.39 10.27
CA ILE A 187 3.57 16.45 9.41
C ILE A 187 4.07 17.88 9.37
N SER A 188 5.36 18.03 9.59
CA SER A 188 6.11 19.26 9.37
C SER A 188 7.06 19.04 8.19
N GLY A 189 6.94 19.87 7.15
CA GLY A 189 7.75 19.76 5.94
C GLY A 189 7.04 19.07 4.77
N GLY A 190 7.79 18.82 3.70
CA GLY A 190 7.29 18.27 2.45
C GLY A 190 6.83 19.31 1.42
N SER A 191 6.30 18.79 0.32
CA SER A 191 5.97 19.56 -0.89
C SER A 191 4.55 19.27 -1.34
N TYR A 192 3.74 20.32 -1.44
CA TYR A 192 2.40 20.23 -1.97
C TYR A 192 2.42 20.08 -3.49
N ILE A 193 1.79 19.04 -4.00
CA ILE A 193 1.51 18.81 -5.41
C ILE A 193 0.01 18.86 -5.68
N ARG A 194 -0.37 19.01 -6.94
CA ARG A 194 -1.76 19.13 -7.35
C ARG A 194 -2.04 18.26 -8.58
N ARG A 195 -3.08 17.45 -8.49
CA ARG A 195 -3.63 16.67 -9.60
C ARG A 195 -4.42 17.55 -10.55
N LYS A 196 -4.59 17.11 -11.79
CA LYS A 196 -5.31 17.85 -12.86
C LYS A 196 -6.74 18.26 -12.50
N ASP A 197 -7.39 17.55 -11.59
CA ASP A 197 -8.75 17.82 -11.12
C ASP A 197 -8.79 18.77 -9.89
N GLY A 198 -7.63 19.26 -9.45
CA GLY A 198 -7.51 20.19 -8.33
C GLY A 198 -7.23 19.52 -6.98
N THR A 199 -7.31 18.19 -6.88
CA THR A 199 -6.97 17.45 -5.67
C THR A 199 -5.51 17.69 -5.29
N LYS A 200 -5.27 17.96 -4.01
CA LYS A 200 -3.94 18.27 -3.48
C LYS A 200 -3.40 17.08 -2.69
N ALA A 201 -2.09 16.93 -2.71
CA ALA A 201 -1.39 15.96 -1.89
C ALA A 201 -0.08 16.57 -1.41
N ILE A 202 0.46 15.99 -0.35
CA ILE A 202 1.78 16.30 0.20
C ILE A 202 2.70 15.14 -0.14
N VAL A 203 3.87 15.48 -0.64
CA VAL A 203 4.99 14.57 -0.84
C VAL A 203 6.06 14.92 0.17
N TYR A 204 6.36 13.96 1.04
CA TYR A 204 7.41 14.03 2.04
C TYR A 204 8.50 13.02 1.69
N SER A 205 9.76 13.41 1.91
CA SER A 205 10.90 12.54 1.69
C SER A 205 11.95 12.87 2.74
N GLU A 206 12.44 11.84 3.40
CA GLU A 206 13.51 11.93 4.40
C GLU A 206 14.36 10.66 4.29
N ASP A 207 15.67 10.82 4.21
CA ASP A 207 16.63 9.73 3.94
C ASP A 207 16.20 8.89 2.71
N THR A 208 15.89 7.61 2.94
CA THR A 208 15.42 6.68 1.89
C THR A 208 13.92 6.43 1.97
N TRP A 209 13.20 7.18 2.80
CA TRP A 209 11.76 7.07 2.98
C TRP A 209 11.01 8.14 2.20
N PHE A 210 9.92 7.71 1.56
CA PHE A 210 9.01 8.56 0.81
C PHE A 210 7.58 8.33 1.28
N GLN A 211 6.87 9.44 1.49
CA GLN A 211 5.45 9.43 1.78
C GLN A 211 4.70 10.35 0.81
N PHE A 212 3.57 9.85 0.32
CA PHE A 212 2.56 10.62 -0.37
C PHE A 212 1.27 10.54 0.44
N ILE A 213 0.66 11.71 0.68
CA ILE A 213 -0.52 11.81 1.53
C ILE A 213 -1.49 12.78 0.88
N LEU A 214 -2.69 12.31 0.63
CA LEU A 214 -3.77 13.11 0.09
C LEU A 214 -4.20 14.15 1.12
N GLN A 215 -4.35 15.39 0.65
CA GLN A 215 -4.86 16.45 1.49
C GLN A 215 -6.39 16.29 1.61
N GLU A 216 -6.85 15.49 2.56
CA GLU A 216 -8.27 15.46 2.93
C GLU A 216 -8.57 16.68 3.82
N PHE A 217 -9.54 17.48 3.39
CA PHE A 217 -10.03 18.57 4.23
C PHE A 217 -10.78 17.94 5.39
N MET A 218 -10.31 18.13 6.62
CA MET A 218 -11.16 17.92 7.79
C MET A 218 -12.42 18.77 7.59
N SER A 219 -13.57 18.13 7.49
CA SER A 219 -14.84 18.83 7.66
C SER A 219 -14.92 19.17 9.14
N ILE A 220 -14.47 20.37 9.49
CA ILE A 220 -14.66 20.93 10.83
C ILE A 220 -16.14 21.30 10.97
#